data_AF-A0A9D5VI02-F1
#
_entry.id   AF-A0A9D5VI02-F1
#
_cell.length_a   1.000
_cell.length_b   1.000
_cell.length_c   1.000
_cell.angle_alpha   90.00
_cell.angle_beta   90.00
_cell.angle_gamma   90.00
#
_symmetry.space_group_name_H-M   'P 1'
#
loop_
_entity.id
_entity.type
_entity.pdbx_description
1 polymer ?
#
loop_
_entity_poly.entity_id
_entity_poly.type
_entity_poly.pdbx_seq_one_letter_code
_entity_poly.pdbx_strand_id
1 'polypeptide(L)'
;MSSILFHLFKDLITNLLPRVDLADILLEVDSWVNFSKHFTHASGNESRSNEITTSIYASIISFACNIGHTQMSQASLIPRQSLIWATEWYLRHDTLKSACAEIINYHHKHPLSSYWGTGIFSSSDGQRLSTSVKSRIATKNPKYYGHGTSMITNYTWTSDQGPQYGTKMITSTKRDATYTLDEILNNITELEILEHTTDTAGYTDIVFALFDLLGLKFCPRLKDIGGQKLYCFTDVSGKYKHVLPLLKGNIRENYILKHSDEMLRIVASIKLGWVTSSLLIGKIQSSKGINLAANPLRENGCIEKTIHILKYISDERYQRKIGKQLNKGEALHSLRQFIFFLNESKIRIAEPEDQQLQADCLNLVINAVVLWNTVYMWLAIKQLKNDGHNVTDDDIAGLFPCRSEHINRLGKFLFHSRKRLKLRPLRPLK
;
A
#
# COMPACT_ATOMS: atom_id res chain seq x y z
N MET A 1 18.50 -14.12 18.68
CA MET A 1 18.31 -13.37 19.95
C MET A 1 17.11 -13.94 20.69
N SER A 2 17.12 -13.93 22.04
CA SER A 2 15.88 -14.12 22.81
C SER A 2 14.92 -12.97 22.47
N SER A 3 13.60 -13.21 22.45
CA SER A 3 12.63 -12.16 22.09
C SER A 3 12.75 -10.92 22.99
N ILE A 4 13.21 -11.12 24.23
CA ILE A 4 13.43 -10.07 25.25
C ILE A 4 14.50 -9.07 24.82
N LEU A 5 15.66 -9.53 24.32
CA LEU A 5 16.75 -8.64 23.89
C LEU A 5 16.33 -7.75 22.71
N PHE A 6 15.55 -8.32 21.80
CA PHE A 6 15.04 -7.59 20.65
C PHE A 6 13.97 -6.54 21.03
N HIS A 7 13.12 -6.85 22.03
CA HIS A 7 12.20 -5.85 22.59
C HIS A 7 12.94 -4.68 23.24
N LEU A 8 13.97 -4.96 24.04
CA LEU A 8 14.82 -3.91 24.65
C LEU A 8 15.48 -3.03 23.58
N PHE A 9 16.01 -3.62 22.50
CA PHE A 9 16.56 -2.86 21.38
C PHE A 9 15.52 -1.97 20.70
N LYS A 10 14.29 -2.46 20.51
CA LYS A 10 13.20 -1.67 19.95
C LYS A 10 12.87 -0.46 20.83
N ASP A 11 12.84 -0.65 22.14
CA ASP A 11 12.53 0.41 23.11
C ASP A 11 13.64 1.46 23.19
N LEU A 12 14.92 1.05 23.12
CA LEU A 12 16.06 1.97 23.05
C LEU A 12 15.94 2.92 21.86
N ILE A 13 15.66 2.38 20.66
CA ILE A 13 15.45 3.23 19.48
C ILE A 13 14.27 4.18 19.70
N THR A 14 13.13 3.68 20.18
CA THR A 14 11.94 4.52 20.41
C THR A 14 12.21 5.66 21.38
N ASN A 15 13.00 5.41 22.43
CA ASN A 15 13.35 6.41 23.43
C ASN A 15 14.27 7.50 22.86
N LEU A 16 15.19 7.14 21.95
CA LEU A 16 16.09 8.10 21.28
C LEU A 16 15.37 8.99 20.25
N LEU A 17 14.25 8.54 19.66
CA LEU A 17 13.55 9.31 18.64
C LEU A 17 13.02 10.65 19.21
N PRO A 18 13.21 11.78 18.51
CA PRO A 18 12.73 13.07 18.99
C PRO A 18 11.20 13.12 18.97
N ARG A 19 10.62 13.89 19.90
CA ARG A 19 9.19 14.22 19.84
C ARG A 19 8.96 15.21 18.70
N VAL A 20 7.93 14.97 17.90
CA VAL A 20 7.64 15.77 16.69
C VAL A 20 6.14 15.90 16.48
N ASP A 21 5.70 17.06 16.00
CA ASP A 21 4.31 17.26 15.57
C ASP A 21 4.11 16.71 14.15
N LEU A 22 2.92 16.19 13.84
CA LEU A 22 2.67 15.61 12.50
C LEU A 22 2.88 16.62 11.36
N ALA A 23 2.57 17.89 11.58
CA ALA A 23 2.79 18.95 10.60
C ALA A 23 4.29 19.20 10.35
N ASP A 24 5.11 19.10 11.39
CA ASP A 24 6.56 19.25 11.27
C ASP A 24 7.18 18.10 10.47
N ILE A 25 6.65 16.87 10.59
CA ILE A 25 7.10 15.73 9.77
C ILE A 25 6.96 16.05 8.28
N LEU A 26 5.81 16.57 7.85
CA LEU A 26 5.60 16.92 6.43
C LEU A 26 6.56 18.01 5.97
N LEU A 27 6.76 19.04 6.79
CA LEU A 27 7.67 20.14 6.48
C LEU A 27 9.13 19.67 6.38
N GLU A 28 9.55 18.79 7.26
CA GLU A 28 10.91 18.26 7.31
C GLU A 28 11.17 17.29 6.16
N VAL A 29 10.25 16.36 5.90
CA VAL A 29 10.31 15.45 4.74
C VAL A 29 10.31 16.23 3.43
N ASP A 30 9.48 17.26 3.30
CA ASP A 30 9.51 18.13 2.11
C ASP A 30 10.83 18.90 1.98
N SER A 31 11.51 19.21 3.08
CA SER A 31 12.84 19.83 3.00
C SER A 31 13.92 18.89 2.44
N TRP A 32 13.75 17.57 2.61
CA TRP A 32 14.67 16.56 2.09
C TRP A 32 14.36 16.16 0.65
N VAL A 33 13.07 16.03 0.33
CA VAL A 33 12.58 15.41 -0.91
C VAL A 33 12.05 16.45 -1.90
N ASN A 34 11.59 17.60 -1.41
CA ASN A 34 10.89 18.62 -2.19
C ASN A 34 9.65 18.07 -2.93
N PHE A 35 8.91 17.13 -2.31
CA PHE A 35 7.71 16.52 -2.91
C PHE A 35 6.62 17.56 -3.20
N SER A 36 6.60 18.67 -2.45
CA SER A 36 5.63 19.74 -2.66
C SER A 36 5.69 20.33 -4.06
N LYS A 37 6.82 20.22 -4.77
CA LYS A 37 6.98 20.64 -6.18
C LYS A 37 5.92 20.07 -7.12
N HIS A 38 5.29 18.94 -6.78
CA HIS A 38 4.24 18.33 -7.61
C HIS A 38 2.86 18.98 -7.48
N PHE A 39 2.60 19.76 -6.44
CA PHE A 39 1.32 20.45 -6.25
C PHE A 39 1.27 21.71 -7.13
N THR A 40 1.10 21.53 -8.44
CA THR A 40 0.95 22.63 -9.41
C THR A 40 -0.50 23.12 -9.47
N HIS A 41 -0.70 24.39 -9.80
CA HIS A 41 -2.04 24.94 -10.01
C HIS A 41 -2.71 24.26 -11.21
N ALA A 42 -4.01 23.95 -11.13
CA ALA A 42 -4.71 23.23 -12.19
C ALA A 42 -4.72 23.97 -13.55
N SER A 43 -4.59 25.31 -13.53
CA SER A 43 -4.49 26.12 -14.75
C SER A 43 -3.07 26.21 -15.35
N GLY A 44 -2.05 25.62 -14.72
CA GLY A 44 -0.65 25.69 -15.18
C GLY A 44 0.14 26.94 -14.75
N ASN A 45 -0.46 27.89 -14.02
CA ASN A 45 0.25 29.07 -13.51
C ASN A 45 1.12 28.73 -12.28
N GLU A 46 2.40 29.13 -12.29
CA GLU A 46 3.43 28.63 -11.37
C GLU A 46 3.75 29.49 -10.14
N SER A 47 3.03 30.60 -9.89
CA SER A 47 3.31 31.43 -8.72
C SER A 47 2.81 30.77 -7.42
N ARG A 48 3.71 30.10 -6.68
CA ARG A 48 3.44 29.60 -5.32
C ARG A 48 3.99 30.55 -4.28
N SER A 49 3.10 31.26 -3.60
CA SER A 49 3.45 31.93 -2.35
C SER A 49 3.76 30.91 -1.23
N ASN A 50 4.43 31.36 -0.17
CA ASN A 50 4.61 30.51 1.02
C ASN A 50 3.25 30.21 1.71
N GLU A 51 2.28 31.10 1.56
CA GLU A 51 0.94 30.99 2.13
C GLU A 51 0.13 29.87 1.46
N ILE A 52 0.22 29.73 0.13
CA ILE A 52 -0.47 28.64 -0.56
C ILE A 52 0.16 27.28 -0.22
N THR A 53 1.50 27.22 -0.11
CA THR A 53 2.21 25.99 0.31
C THR A 53 1.76 25.56 1.72
N THR A 54 1.61 26.52 2.62
CA THR A 54 1.10 26.29 3.98
C THR A 54 -0.35 25.77 3.96
N SER A 55 -1.20 26.37 3.12
CA SER A 55 -2.58 25.94 2.94
C SER A 55 -2.67 24.52 2.36
N ILE A 56 -1.77 24.15 1.45
CA ILE A 56 -1.67 22.79 0.89
C ILE A 56 -1.37 21.77 1.99
N TYR A 57 -0.37 22.02 2.85
CA TYR A 57 -0.06 21.11 3.96
C TYR A 57 -1.20 20.98 4.95
N ALA A 58 -1.85 22.09 5.30
CA ALA A 58 -3.02 22.08 6.16
C ALA A 58 -4.18 21.29 5.54
N SER A 59 -4.42 21.41 4.24
CA SER A 59 -5.43 20.63 3.52
C SER A 59 -5.09 19.13 3.50
N ILE A 60 -3.84 18.75 3.22
CA ILE A 60 -3.39 17.35 3.26
C ILE A 60 -3.63 16.74 4.65
N ILE A 61 -3.20 17.42 5.71
CA ILE A 61 -3.41 16.95 7.10
C ILE A 61 -4.91 16.92 7.44
N SER A 62 -5.68 17.90 6.98
CA SER A 62 -7.12 17.96 7.19
C SER A 62 -7.82 16.70 6.67
N PHE A 63 -7.45 16.25 5.46
CA PHE A 63 -7.96 15.01 4.89
C PHE A 63 -7.41 13.77 5.59
N ALA A 64 -6.08 13.69 5.76
CA ALA A 64 -5.40 12.53 6.35
C ALA A 64 -5.85 12.23 7.79
N CYS A 65 -6.04 13.26 8.61
CA CYS A 65 -6.47 13.10 9.99
C CYS A 65 -8.00 13.05 10.18
N ASN A 66 -8.76 13.12 9.08
CA ASN A 66 -10.22 13.18 9.09
C ASN A 66 -10.78 14.39 9.87
N ILE A 67 -10.08 15.54 9.85
CA ILE A 67 -10.44 16.77 10.58
C ILE A 67 -11.51 17.56 9.81
N GLY A 68 -11.29 17.75 8.50
CA GLY A 68 -12.10 18.63 7.66
C GLY A 68 -11.71 20.11 7.78
N HIS A 69 -12.01 20.90 6.73
CA HIS A 69 -11.49 22.27 6.59
C HIS A 69 -11.96 23.24 7.68
N THR A 70 -13.17 23.08 8.22
CA THR A 70 -13.69 23.98 9.26
C THR A 70 -12.88 23.87 10.56
N GLN A 71 -12.65 22.64 11.04
CA GLN A 71 -11.87 22.42 12.25
C GLN A 71 -10.38 22.72 12.01
N MET A 72 -9.85 22.37 10.84
CA MET A 72 -8.46 22.70 10.48
C MET A 72 -8.22 24.22 10.45
N SER A 73 -9.17 24.99 9.93
CA SER A 73 -9.08 26.46 9.90
C SER A 73 -8.96 27.05 11.31
N GLN A 74 -9.77 26.56 12.25
CA GLN A 74 -9.70 26.97 13.66
C GLN A 74 -8.38 26.57 14.31
N ALA A 75 -7.86 25.39 13.98
CA ALA A 75 -6.66 24.84 14.60
C ALA A 75 -5.34 25.42 14.05
N SER A 76 -5.35 25.95 12.82
CA SER A 76 -4.15 26.43 12.11
C SER A 76 -4.09 27.94 11.87
N LEU A 77 -5.15 28.68 12.21
CA LEU A 77 -5.32 30.11 11.88
C LEU A 77 -5.29 30.41 10.37
N ILE A 78 -5.42 29.39 9.52
CA ILE A 78 -5.54 29.54 8.07
C ILE A 78 -7.03 29.71 7.73
N PRO A 79 -7.43 30.71 6.92
CA PRO A 79 -8.82 30.88 6.53
C PRO A 79 -9.38 29.63 5.83
N ARG A 80 -10.59 29.22 6.19
CA ARG A 80 -11.28 28.06 5.59
C ARG A 80 -11.31 28.13 4.06
N GLN A 81 -11.52 29.33 3.51
CA GLN A 81 -11.56 29.53 2.06
C GLN A 81 -10.20 29.25 1.39
N SER A 82 -9.09 29.58 2.06
CA SER A 82 -7.74 29.27 1.57
C SER A 82 -7.49 27.77 1.54
N LEU A 83 -8.01 27.01 2.51
CA LEU A 83 -7.92 25.55 2.52
C LEU A 83 -8.71 24.92 1.37
N ILE A 84 -9.94 25.39 1.15
CA ILE A 84 -10.78 24.92 0.02
C ILE A 84 -10.09 25.22 -1.31
N TRP A 85 -9.62 26.46 -1.47
CA TRP A 85 -8.91 26.88 -2.68
C TRP A 85 -7.65 26.05 -2.92
N ALA A 86 -6.86 25.78 -1.88
CA ALA A 86 -5.69 24.91 -1.98
C ALA A 86 -6.08 23.48 -2.41
N THR A 87 -7.13 22.93 -1.82
CA THR A 87 -7.64 21.59 -2.18
C THR A 87 -8.04 21.55 -3.65
N GLU A 88 -8.94 22.43 -4.08
CA GLU A 88 -9.53 22.43 -5.41
C GLU A 88 -8.51 22.64 -6.52
N TRP A 89 -7.56 23.57 -6.31
CA TRP A 89 -6.64 23.98 -7.37
C TRP A 89 -5.30 23.26 -7.38
N TYR A 90 -4.92 22.58 -6.28
CA TYR A 90 -3.58 21.98 -6.14
C TYR A 90 -3.58 20.49 -5.76
N LEU A 91 -4.61 20.00 -5.06
CA LEU A 91 -4.69 18.60 -4.65
C LEU A 91 -5.51 17.80 -5.67
N ARG A 92 -4.83 16.91 -6.38
CA ARG A 92 -5.42 15.98 -7.35
C ARG A 92 -4.75 14.62 -7.18
N HIS A 93 -5.41 13.57 -7.67
CA HIS A 93 -4.85 12.22 -7.64
C HIS A 93 -3.43 12.19 -8.21
N ASP A 94 -3.21 12.77 -9.40
CA ASP A 94 -1.90 12.74 -10.07
C ASP A 94 -0.82 13.54 -9.33
N THR A 95 -1.18 14.67 -8.70
CA THR A 95 -0.20 15.48 -7.94
C THR A 95 0.19 14.79 -6.64
N LEU A 96 -0.76 14.16 -5.95
CA LEU A 96 -0.51 13.36 -4.75
C LEU A 96 0.25 12.07 -5.07
N LYS A 97 -0.08 11.39 -6.17
CA LYS A 97 0.61 10.18 -6.63
C LYS A 97 2.07 10.50 -6.94
N SER A 98 2.33 11.60 -7.67
CA SER A 98 3.69 12.06 -7.96
C SER A 98 4.46 12.47 -6.70
N ALA A 99 3.82 13.19 -5.78
CA ALA A 99 4.42 13.56 -4.50
C ALA A 99 4.77 12.32 -3.64
N CYS A 100 3.88 11.33 -3.59
CA CYS A 100 4.15 10.05 -2.91
C CYS A 100 5.33 9.33 -3.55
N ALA A 101 5.42 9.31 -4.88
CA ALA A 101 6.49 8.64 -5.59
C ALA A 101 7.86 9.21 -5.23
N GLU A 102 8.01 10.53 -5.13
CA GLU A 102 9.26 11.16 -4.68
C GLU A 102 9.66 10.74 -3.27
N ILE A 103 8.71 10.71 -2.33
CA ILE A 103 8.95 10.26 -0.95
C ILE A 103 9.43 8.79 -0.94
N ILE A 104 8.77 7.95 -1.73
CA ILE A 104 9.08 6.51 -1.81
C ILE A 104 10.46 6.30 -2.47
N ASN A 105 10.77 7.03 -3.54
CA ASN A 105 12.07 6.93 -4.22
C ASN A 105 13.21 7.36 -3.30
N TYR A 106 13.01 8.43 -2.52
CA TYR A 106 13.98 8.83 -1.51
C TYR A 106 14.16 7.75 -0.43
N HIS A 107 13.06 7.17 0.06
CA HIS A 107 13.11 6.06 1.02
C HIS A 107 13.83 4.84 0.43
N HIS A 108 13.53 4.47 -0.82
CA HIS A 108 14.11 3.33 -1.51
C HIS A 108 15.64 3.43 -1.57
N LYS A 109 16.17 4.64 -1.82
CA LYS A 109 17.62 4.93 -1.85
C LYS A 109 18.28 5.01 -0.48
N HIS A 110 17.50 5.11 0.61
CA HIS A 110 18.04 5.28 1.94
C HIS A 110 18.68 3.97 2.46
N PRO A 111 19.91 3.97 3.03
CA PRO A 111 20.62 2.73 3.39
C PRO A 111 19.83 1.76 4.26
N LEU A 112 19.07 2.28 5.23
CA LEU A 112 18.26 1.47 6.14
C LEU A 112 17.16 0.65 5.41
N SER A 113 16.65 1.10 4.27
CA SER A 113 15.56 0.42 3.55
C SER A 113 15.97 -0.96 3.04
N SER A 114 17.25 -1.11 2.65
CA SER A 114 17.82 -2.35 2.11
C SER A 114 17.79 -3.52 3.09
N TYR A 115 17.72 -3.25 4.39
CA TYR A 115 17.59 -4.27 5.44
C TYR A 115 16.19 -4.91 5.49
N TRP A 116 15.17 -4.23 4.98
CA TRP A 116 13.78 -4.72 5.02
C TRP A 116 13.35 -5.43 3.75
N GLY A 117 13.98 -5.09 2.63
CA GLY A 117 13.61 -5.58 1.31
C GLY A 117 14.41 -4.94 0.19
N THR A 118 14.27 -5.52 -0.99
CA THR A 118 14.96 -5.06 -2.21
C THR A 118 14.15 -4.04 -2.99
N GLY A 119 12.87 -3.86 -2.65
CA GLY A 119 11.91 -3.12 -3.47
C GLY A 119 11.27 -3.97 -4.57
N ILE A 120 11.61 -5.27 -4.69
CA ILE A 120 11.08 -6.17 -5.71
C ILE A 120 9.79 -6.87 -5.28
N PHE A 121 9.66 -7.13 -3.98
CA PHE A 121 8.50 -7.83 -3.41
C PHE A 121 7.51 -6.82 -2.84
N SER A 122 6.22 -7.13 -2.93
CA SER A 122 5.17 -6.29 -2.37
C SER A 122 3.97 -7.11 -1.92
N SER A 123 3.03 -6.43 -1.25
CA SER A 123 1.75 -6.99 -0.88
C SER A 123 0.64 -5.98 -1.06
N SER A 124 -0.60 -6.46 -1.18
CA SER A 124 -1.78 -5.60 -1.13
C SER A 124 -2.87 -6.16 -0.23
N ASP A 125 -3.58 -5.24 0.41
CA ASP A 125 -4.62 -5.56 1.38
C ASP A 125 -5.73 -4.50 1.39
N GLY A 126 -6.95 -4.98 1.65
CA GLY A 126 -8.19 -4.20 1.65
C GLY A 126 -8.69 -3.92 3.06
N GLN A 127 -8.49 -2.69 3.52
CA GLN A 127 -9.02 -2.24 4.80
C GLN A 127 -10.45 -1.73 4.65
N ARG A 128 -11.38 -2.31 5.43
CA ARG A 128 -12.77 -1.86 5.44
C ARG A 128 -12.93 -0.67 6.38
N LEU A 129 -13.43 0.44 5.84
CA LEU A 129 -13.72 1.68 6.56
C LEU A 129 -15.24 1.87 6.62
N SER A 130 -15.75 2.15 7.82
CA SER A 130 -17.16 2.53 7.98
C SER A 130 -17.42 3.90 7.38
N THR A 131 -18.60 4.08 6.78
CA THR A 131 -19.07 5.38 6.30
C THR A 131 -20.41 5.74 6.93
N SER A 132 -20.57 7.02 7.28
CA SER A 132 -21.83 7.56 7.78
C SER A 132 -22.67 8.24 6.71
N VAL A 133 -22.22 8.23 5.45
CA VAL A 133 -22.89 8.88 4.32
C VAL A 133 -23.25 7.89 3.22
N LYS A 134 -24.27 8.22 2.43
CA LYS A 134 -24.60 7.47 1.22
C LYS A 134 -23.56 7.82 0.14
N SER A 135 -22.92 6.81 -0.41
CA SER A 135 -21.94 6.94 -1.50
C SER A 135 -22.12 5.80 -2.49
N ARG A 136 -21.79 6.03 -3.77
CA ARG A 136 -21.90 5.02 -4.83
C ARG A 136 -21.07 3.76 -4.57
N ILE A 137 -19.95 3.89 -3.85
CA ILE A 137 -19.07 2.76 -3.54
C ILE A 137 -19.28 2.20 -2.13
N ALA A 138 -20.21 2.78 -1.36
CA ALA A 138 -20.53 2.29 -0.04
C ALA A 138 -21.53 1.14 -0.11
N THR A 139 -21.28 0.06 0.64
CA THR A 139 -22.20 -1.09 0.69
C THR A 139 -22.37 -1.60 2.11
N LYS A 140 -23.59 -2.00 2.47
CA LYS A 140 -23.86 -2.65 3.75
C LYS A 140 -23.25 -4.06 3.75
N ASN A 141 -22.52 -4.39 4.80
CA ASN A 141 -21.98 -5.74 4.98
C ASN A 141 -22.38 -6.29 6.36
N PRO A 142 -23.37 -7.21 6.43
CA PRO A 142 -23.86 -7.75 7.70
C PRO A 142 -22.80 -8.47 8.53
N LYS A 143 -21.73 -8.97 7.89
CA LYS A 143 -20.71 -9.82 8.53
C LYS A 143 -19.79 -9.09 9.51
N TYR A 144 -19.55 -7.79 9.32
CA TYR A 144 -18.47 -7.09 10.03
C TYR A 144 -18.91 -6.01 11.02
N TYR A 145 -20.05 -5.33 10.81
CA TYR A 145 -20.44 -4.18 11.65
C TYR A 145 -21.95 -4.12 11.97
N GLY A 146 -22.63 -5.26 11.98
CA GLY A 146 -24.05 -5.35 12.27
C GLY A 146 -24.95 -4.75 11.19
N HIS A 147 -26.27 -4.89 11.37
CA HIS A 147 -27.26 -4.42 10.41
C HIS A 147 -27.35 -2.87 10.48
N GLY A 148 -26.76 -2.17 9.50
CA GLY A 148 -26.99 -0.73 9.34
C GLY A 148 -25.83 0.07 8.75
N THR A 149 -24.59 -0.35 9.01
CA THR A 149 -23.40 0.43 8.63
C THR A 149 -22.96 0.11 7.20
N SER A 150 -22.90 1.15 6.36
CA SER A 150 -22.30 1.04 5.03
C SER A 150 -20.77 1.13 5.15
N MET A 151 -20.07 0.41 4.27
CA MET A 151 -18.61 0.31 4.29
C MET A 151 -18.01 0.60 2.92
N ILE A 152 -16.81 1.14 2.92
CA ILE A 152 -15.96 1.33 1.74
C ILE A 152 -14.62 0.64 2.04
N THR A 153 -13.99 0.02 1.05
CA THR A 153 -12.66 -0.58 1.23
C THR A 153 -11.59 0.38 0.72
N ASN A 154 -10.61 0.69 1.56
CA ASN A 154 -9.34 1.28 1.11
C ASN A 154 -8.37 0.14 0.81
N TYR A 155 -8.08 -0.08 -0.47
CA TYR A 155 -7.15 -1.08 -0.94
C TYR A 155 -5.78 -0.45 -1.13
N THR A 156 -4.74 -1.02 -0.51
CA THR A 156 -3.39 -0.43 -0.51
C THR A 156 -2.34 -1.42 -0.95
N TRP A 157 -1.28 -0.92 -1.60
CA TRP A 157 -0.13 -1.69 -2.03
C TRP A 157 1.11 -1.23 -1.29
N THR A 158 1.81 -2.19 -0.71
CA THR A 158 2.91 -1.98 0.23
C THR A 158 4.14 -2.70 -0.28
N SER A 159 5.26 -2.00 -0.40
CA SER A 159 6.56 -2.60 -0.75
C SER A 159 7.12 -3.45 0.39
N ASP A 160 8.06 -4.34 0.09
CA ASP A 160 8.84 -5.05 1.10
C ASP A 160 9.76 -4.13 1.91
N GLN A 161 9.99 -2.89 1.46
CA GLN A 161 10.72 -1.89 2.21
C GLN A 161 9.84 -1.09 3.18
N GLY A 162 8.51 -1.21 3.11
CA GLY A 162 7.56 -0.58 4.05
C GLY A 162 6.63 0.48 3.44
N PRO A 163 7.10 1.42 2.61
CA PRO A 163 6.21 2.43 2.02
C PRO A 163 5.08 1.84 1.17
N GLN A 164 3.95 2.56 1.15
CA GLN A 164 2.76 2.23 0.38
C GLN A 164 2.73 2.99 -0.95
N TYR A 165 3.02 2.29 -2.06
CA TYR A 165 3.14 2.90 -3.39
C TYR A 165 1.82 3.07 -4.14
N GLY A 166 0.72 2.59 -3.56
CA GLY A 166 -0.61 2.73 -4.15
C GLY A 166 -1.73 2.68 -3.11
N THR A 167 -2.82 3.40 -3.38
CA THR A 167 -4.06 3.37 -2.59
C THR A 167 -5.26 3.58 -3.50
N LYS A 168 -6.36 2.86 -3.25
CA LYS A 168 -7.58 2.96 -4.06
C LYS A 168 -8.83 2.70 -3.22
N MET A 169 -9.80 3.60 -3.36
CA MET A 169 -11.12 3.44 -2.74
C MET A 169 -11.99 2.57 -3.64
N ILE A 170 -12.40 1.40 -3.11
CA ILE A 170 -13.17 0.39 -3.85
C ILE A 170 -14.44 -0.01 -3.09
N THR A 171 -15.40 -0.55 -3.84
CA THR A 171 -16.65 -1.07 -3.27
C THR A 171 -16.39 -2.29 -2.40
N SER A 172 -16.90 -2.30 -1.18
CA SER A 172 -16.62 -3.36 -0.18
C SER A 172 -17.07 -4.77 -0.57
N THR A 173 -17.99 -4.91 -1.53
CA THR A 173 -18.48 -6.20 -2.03
C THR A 173 -17.65 -6.75 -3.19
N LYS A 174 -16.81 -5.92 -3.83
CA LYS A 174 -15.91 -6.39 -4.87
C LYS A 174 -14.78 -7.16 -4.21
N ARG A 175 -14.33 -8.21 -4.91
CA ARG A 175 -13.22 -9.04 -4.45
C ARG A 175 -11.90 -8.30 -4.67
N ASP A 176 -11.04 -8.29 -3.66
CA ASP A 176 -9.74 -7.60 -3.70
C ASP A 176 -8.88 -8.03 -4.89
N ALA A 177 -8.98 -9.31 -5.27
CA ALA A 177 -8.33 -9.92 -6.44
C ALA A 177 -8.53 -9.15 -7.75
N THR A 178 -9.65 -8.42 -7.88
CA THR A 178 -9.95 -7.62 -9.06
C THR A 178 -8.99 -6.45 -9.20
N TYR A 179 -8.50 -5.89 -8.10
CA TYR A 179 -7.69 -4.69 -8.11
C TYR A 179 -6.19 -4.97 -8.03
N THR A 180 -5.76 -6.15 -7.57
CA THR A 180 -4.36 -6.49 -7.23
C THR A 180 -3.29 -6.02 -8.22
N LEU A 181 -3.52 -6.06 -9.53
CA LEU A 181 -2.56 -5.64 -10.56
C LEU A 181 -2.53 -4.12 -10.85
N ASP A 182 -3.55 -3.37 -10.45
CA ASP A 182 -3.77 -1.99 -10.91
C ASP A 182 -2.56 -1.07 -10.60
N GLU A 183 -2.12 -1.00 -9.34
CA GLU A 183 -1.00 -0.13 -8.96
C GLU A 183 0.37 -0.77 -9.20
N ILE A 184 0.45 -2.07 -9.48
CA ILE A 184 1.70 -2.70 -9.93
C ILE A 184 2.02 -2.22 -11.35
N LEU A 185 1.01 -2.19 -12.22
CA LEU A 185 1.18 -1.77 -13.62
C LEU A 185 1.22 -0.25 -13.79
N ASN A 186 0.58 0.50 -12.89
CA ASN A 186 0.62 1.96 -12.87
C ASN A 186 1.61 2.50 -11.83
N ASN A 187 2.62 1.71 -11.46
CA ASN A 187 3.66 2.15 -10.53
C ASN A 187 4.56 3.19 -11.20
N ILE A 188 4.62 4.39 -10.64
CA ILE A 188 5.49 5.49 -11.13
C ILE A 188 6.73 5.69 -10.25
N THR A 189 6.94 4.81 -9.27
CA THR A 189 8.12 4.82 -8.40
C THR A 189 9.28 4.07 -9.05
N GLU A 190 10.47 4.21 -8.49
CA GLU A 190 11.67 3.46 -8.87
C GLU A 190 11.66 2.00 -8.34
N LEU A 191 10.60 1.58 -7.64
CA LEU A 191 10.45 0.21 -7.17
C LEU A 191 10.15 -0.75 -8.33
N GLU A 192 11.05 -1.70 -8.57
CA GLU A 192 10.88 -2.74 -9.59
C GLU A 192 10.04 -3.91 -9.07
N ILE A 193 8.73 -3.70 -8.91
CA ILE A 193 7.82 -4.72 -8.38
C ILE A 193 7.70 -5.90 -9.36
N LEU A 194 8.30 -7.04 -9.02
CA LEU A 194 8.21 -8.28 -9.80
C LEU A 194 7.43 -9.39 -9.08
N GLU A 195 7.41 -9.35 -7.75
CA GLU A 195 6.73 -10.35 -6.94
C GLU A 195 5.65 -9.69 -6.06
N HIS A 196 4.48 -10.33 -5.92
CA HIS A 196 3.38 -9.78 -5.13
C HIS A 196 2.63 -10.84 -4.32
N THR A 197 2.27 -10.52 -3.08
CA THR A 197 1.44 -11.38 -2.22
C THR A 197 0.14 -10.70 -1.79
N THR A 198 -0.92 -11.49 -1.65
CA THR A 198 -2.18 -11.07 -1.04
C THR A 198 -2.63 -12.11 -0.03
N ASP A 199 -3.59 -11.74 0.82
CA ASP A 199 -4.36 -12.72 1.58
C ASP A 199 -5.29 -13.56 0.68
N THR A 200 -5.90 -14.59 1.25
CA THR A 200 -6.74 -15.57 0.53
C THR A 200 -7.92 -14.92 -0.21
N ALA A 201 -8.39 -13.74 0.22
CA ALA A 201 -9.44 -13.01 -0.50
C ALA A 201 -8.98 -12.46 -1.86
N GLY A 202 -7.69 -12.20 -2.01
CA GLY A 202 -7.06 -11.54 -3.15
C GLY A 202 -6.64 -12.44 -4.32
N TYR A 203 -6.86 -13.76 -4.26
CA TYR A 203 -6.46 -14.65 -5.36
C TYR A 203 -7.64 -15.14 -6.21
N THR A 204 -7.39 -15.31 -7.52
CA THR A 204 -8.19 -16.09 -8.48
C THR A 204 -7.25 -16.74 -9.50
N ASP A 205 -7.67 -17.80 -10.17
CA ASP A 205 -6.84 -18.44 -11.21
C ASP A 205 -6.53 -17.45 -12.35
N ILE A 206 -7.47 -16.57 -12.71
CA ILE A 206 -7.22 -15.51 -13.70
C ILE A 206 -6.10 -14.57 -13.27
N VAL A 207 -6.06 -14.20 -11.98
CA VAL A 207 -4.98 -13.34 -11.46
C VAL A 207 -3.63 -14.06 -11.54
N PHE A 208 -3.57 -15.35 -11.19
CA PHE A 208 -2.34 -16.15 -11.41
C PHE A 208 -1.86 -16.09 -12.86
N ALA A 209 -2.75 -16.29 -13.82
CA ALA A 209 -2.40 -16.25 -15.23
C ALA A 209 -1.95 -14.87 -15.71
N LEU A 210 -2.61 -13.80 -15.25
CA LEU A 210 -2.24 -12.45 -15.63
C LEU A 210 -0.85 -12.09 -15.11
N PHE A 211 -0.52 -12.46 -13.87
CA PHE A 211 0.82 -12.25 -13.33
C PHE A 211 1.88 -12.97 -14.17
N ASP A 212 1.69 -14.27 -14.41
CA ASP A 212 2.62 -15.09 -15.20
C ASP A 212 2.84 -14.52 -16.61
N LEU A 213 1.76 -14.25 -17.36
CA LEU A 213 1.86 -13.71 -18.71
C LEU A 213 2.45 -12.29 -18.77
N LEU A 214 2.37 -11.52 -17.68
CA LEU A 214 3.02 -10.21 -17.56
C LEU A 214 4.52 -10.33 -17.23
N GLY A 215 5.02 -11.52 -16.93
CA GLY A 215 6.38 -11.76 -16.43
C GLY A 215 6.53 -11.45 -14.94
N LEU A 216 5.42 -11.46 -14.19
CA LEU A 216 5.36 -11.18 -12.76
C LEU A 216 5.05 -12.48 -12.00
N LYS A 217 5.36 -12.48 -10.70
CA LYS A 217 5.13 -13.65 -9.85
C LYS A 217 4.10 -13.37 -8.77
N PHE A 218 3.06 -14.20 -8.76
CA PHE A 218 2.02 -14.12 -7.74
C PHE A 218 2.23 -15.14 -6.62
N CYS A 219 2.28 -14.64 -5.39
CA CYS A 219 2.71 -15.38 -4.21
C CYS A 219 1.66 -15.36 -3.07
N PRO A 220 0.36 -15.62 -3.29
CA PRO A 220 -0.67 -15.39 -2.29
C PRO A 220 -0.58 -16.35 -1.09
N ARG A 221 -1.00 -15.91 0.10
CA ARG A 221 -1.17 -16.79 1.26
C ARG A 221 -2.54 -17.46 1.21
N LEU A 222 -2.54 -18.76 0.88
CA LEU A 222 -3.75 -19.59 0.85
C LEU A 222 -4.02 -20.20 2.23
N LYS A 223 -5.16 -19.85 2.84
CA LYS A 223 -5.53 -20.33 4.19
C LYS A 223 -5.80 -21.83 4.24
N ASP A 224 -6.51 -22.37 3.25
CA ASP A 224 -6.85 -23.79 3.15
C ASP A 224 -6.13 -24.41 1.96
N ILE A 225 -4.90 -24.87 2.20
CA ILE A 225 -4.07 -25.55 1.19
C ILE A 225 -4.60 -26.95 0.92
N GLY A 226 -5.05 -27.66 1.97
CA GLY A 226 -5.56 -29.04 1.85
C GLY A 226 -6.84 -29.15 1.02
N GLY A 227 -7.66 -28.10 0.99
CA GLY A 227 -8.82 -28.00 0.11
C GLY A 227 -8.53 -27.55 -1.32
N GLN A 228 -7.28 -27.18 -1.66
CA GLN A 228 -6.95 -26.76 -3.03
C GLN A 228 -6.87 -27.95 -3.98
N LYS A 229 -7.32 -27.71 -5.21
CA LYS A 229 -7.13 -28.64 -6.34
C LYS A 229 -5.79 -28.34 -7.00
N LEU A 230 -4.98 -29.38 -7.17
CA LEU A 230 -3.78 -29.37 -8.00
C LEU A 230 -4.11 -29.94 -9.37
N TYR A 231 -3.35 -29.49 -10.36
CA TYR A 231 -3.56 -29.83 -11.76
C TYR A 231 -2.34 -30.51 -12.37
N CYS A 232 -2.56 -31.42 -13.32
CA CYS A 232 -1.50 -32.08 -14.08
C CYS A 232 -1.80 -32.08 -15.59
N PHE A 233 -0.77 -32.19 -16.41
CA PHE A 233 -0.88 -32.29 -17.86
C PHE A 233 -1.22 -33.71 -18.32
N THR A 234 -0.73 -34.70 -17.59
CA THR A 234 -0.91 -36.12 -17.88
C THR A 234 -1.47 -36.84 -16.67
N ASP A 235 -2.02 -38.03 -16.90
CA ASP A 235 -2.33 -38.91 -15.78
C ASP A 235 -1.05 -39.32 -15.06
N VAL A 236 -1.03 -39.11 -13.75
CA VAL A 236 0.07 -39.47 -12.84
C VAL A 236 -0.39 -40.46 -11.77
N SER A 237 -1.57 -41.06 -11.97
CA SER A 237 -2.09 -42.17 -11.18
C SER A 237 -1.02 -43.27 -11.09
N GLY A 238 -0.62 -43.60 -9.86
CA GLY A 238 0.45 -44.57 -9.56
C GLY A 238 1.83 -44.01 -9.25
N LYS A 239 2.18 -42.77 -9.65
CA LYS A 239 3.50 -42.18 -9.31
C LYS A 239 3.54 -41.53 -7.93
N TYR A 240 2.49 -40.81 -7.53
CA TYR A 240 2.50 -39.96 -6.34
C TYR A 240 1.38 -40.29 -5.35
N LYS A 241 1.45 -41.45 -4.69
CA LYS A 241 0.39 -41.99 -3.79
C LYS A 241 -0.20 -40.98 -2.80
N HIS A 242 0.65 -40.16 -2.17
CA HIS A 242 0.21 -39.19 -1.16
C HIS A 242 -0.34 -37.87 -1.72
N VAL A 243 0.00 -37.52 -2.96
CA VAL A 243 -0.42 -36.26 -3.62
C VAL A 243 -1.64 -36.46 -4.52
N LEU A 244 -1.90 -37.71 -4.95
CA LEU A 244 -3.06 -38.07 -5.77
C LEU A 244 -4.40 -37.53 -5.23
N PRO A 245 -4.69 -37.54 -3.91
CA PRO A 245 -5.94 -36.96 -3.41
C PRO A 245 -6.10 -35.45 -3.70
N LEU A 246 -5.02 -34.72 -3.95
CA LEU A 246 -5.02 -33.28 -4.27
C LEU A 246 -5.00 -33.03 -5.77
N LEU A 247 -4.44 -33.94 -6.57
CA LEU A 247 -4.36 -33.88 -8.04
C LEU A 247 -5.71 -34.28 -8.67
N LYS A 248 -6.64 -33.33 -8.70
CA LYS A 248 -8.02 -33.54 -9.19
C LYS A 248 -8.32 -32.86 -10.52
N GLY A 249 -7.39 -32.07 -11.06
CA GLY A 249 -7.59 -31.31 -12.29
C GLY A 249 -6.67 -31.77 -13.42
N ASN A 250 -7.19 -31.83 -14.64
CA ASN A 250 -6.39 -32.05 -15.85
C ASN A 250 -6.33 -30.76 -16.67
N ILE A 251 -5.11 -30.34 -17.01
CA ILE A 251 -4.87 -29.17 -17.85
C ILE A 251 -5.16 -29.52 -19.31
N ARG A 252 -5.93 -28.67 -19.99
CA ARG A 252 -6.20 -28.80 -21.42
C ARG A 252 -5.14 -28.07 -22.24
N GLU A 253 -3.96 -28.65 -22.36
CA GLU A 253 -2.80 -28.03 -23.02
C GLU A 253 -3.13 -27.52 -24.44
N ASN A 254 -3.73 -28.35 -25.29
CA ASN A 254 -4.13 -27.96 -26.65
C ASN A 254 -5.09 -26.76 -26.67
N TYR A 255 -5.93 -26.59 -25.63
CA TYR A 255 -6.84 -25.46 -25.52
C TYR A 255 -6.08 -24.16 -25.17
N ILE A 256 -5.10 -24.24 -24.27
CA ILE A 256 -4.21 -23.11 -23.95
C ILE A 256 -3.44 -22.67 -25.19
N LEU A 257 -2.82 -23.61 -25.90
CA LEU A 257 -2.03 -23.34 -27.11
C LEU A 257 -2.88 -22.70 -28.21
N LYS A 258 -4.10 -23.21 -28.44
CA LYS A 258 -5.04 -22.68 -29.44
C LYS A 258 -5.45 -21.22 -29.17
N HIS A 259 -5.52 -20.81 -27.91
CA HIS A 259 -5.97 -19.48 -27.48
C HIS A 259 -4.83 -18.58 -26.98
N SER A 260 -3.57 -18.96 -27.21
CA SER A 260 -2.38 -18.23 -26.75
C SER A 260 -2.34 -16.78 -27.24
N ASP A 261 -2.57 -16.56 -28.52
CA ASP A 261 -2.63 -15.22 -29.12
C ASP A 261 -3.68 -14.31 -28.47
N GLU A 262 -4.86 -14.85 -28.13
CA GLU A 262 -5.93 -14.08 -27.47
C GLU A 262 -5.52 -13.66 -26.05
N MET A 263 -4.90 -14.58 -25.29
CA MET A 263 -4.37 -14.27 -23.96
C MET A 263 -3.27 -13.20 -24.03
N LEU A 264 -2.36 -13.31 -25.00
CA LEU A 264 -1.29 -12.32 -25.19
C LEU A 264 -1.84 -10.95 -25.59
N ARG A 265 -2.88 -10.88 -26.44
CA ARG A 265 -3.55 -9.61 -26.78
C ARG A 265 -4.20 -8.95 -25.55
N ILE A 266 -4.83 -9.75 -24.69
CA ILE A 266 -5.40 -9.26 -23.42
C ILE A 266 -4.30 -8.66 -22.55
N VAL A 267 -3.22 -9.41 -22.35
CA VAL A 267 -2.11 -9.01 -21.50
C VAL A 267 -1.39 -7.79 -22.07
N ALA A 268 -1.18 -7.73 -23.38
CA ALA A 268 -0.63 -6.57 -24.07
C ALA A 268 -1.52 -5.32 -23.88
N SER A 269 -2.84 -5.45 -23.97
CA SER A 269 -3.77 -4.34 -23.75
C SER A 269 -3.67 -3.77 -22.32
N ILE A 270 -3.50 -4.65 -21.34
CA ILE A 270 -3.30 -4.25 -19.93
C ILE A 270 -1.92 -3.61 -19.76
N LYS A 271 -0.85 -4.26 -20.27
CA LYS A 271 0.54 -3.80 -20.15
C LYS A 271 0.78 -2.45 -20.84
N LEU A 272 0.10 -2.19 -21.95
CA LEU A 272 0.17 -0.93 -22.68
C LEU A 272 -0.77 0.15 -22.13
N GLY A 273 -1.55 -0.14 -21.08
CA GLY A 273 -2.44 0.83 -20.43
C GLY A 273 -3.73 1.15 -21.19
N TRP A 274 -4.10 0.36 -22.21
CA TRP A 274 -5.35 0.56 -22.96
C TRP A 274 -6.60 0.23 -22.12
N VAL A 275 -6.44 -0.70 -21.17
CA VAL A 275 -7.47 -1.11 -20.22
C VAL A 275 -6.83 -1.41 -18.87
N THR A 276 -7.49 -1.05 -17.76
CA THR A 276 -7.00 -1.44 -16.43
C THR A 276 -7.31 -2.92 -16.15
N SER A 277 -6.45 -3.57 -15.36
CA SER A 277 -6.67 -4.95 -14.91
C SER A 277 -8.02 -5.12 -14.21
N SER A 278 -8.39 -4.18 -13.33
CA SER A 278 -9.66 -4.23 -12.62
C SER A 278 -10.89 -4.08 -13.50
N LEU A 279 -10.82 -3.27 -14.56
CA LEU A 279 -11.91 -3.15 -15.53
C LEU A 279 -12.09 -4.47 -16.30
N LEU A 280 -10.99 -5.08 -16.74
CA LEU A 280 -11.02 -6.35 -17.46
C LEU A 280 -11.51 -7.50 -16.57
N ILE A 281 -10.93 -7.67 -15.39
CA ILE A 281 -11.33 -8.72 -14.44
C ILE A 281 -12.79 -8.51 -14.01
N GLY A 282 -13.19 -7.26 -13.75
CA GLY A 282 -14.58 -6.91 -13.43
C GLY A 282 -15.55 -7.30 -14.54
N LYS A 283 -15.20 -7.04 -15.81
CA LYS A 283 -16.02 -7.42 -16.97
C LYS A 283 -16.11 -8.94 -17.12
N ILE A 284 -15.00 -9.65 -16.94
CA ILE A 284 -14.98 -11.12 -16.95
C ILE A 284 -15.89 -11.68 -15.86
N GLN A 285 -15.82 -11.14 -14.63
CA GLN A 285 -16.62 -11.59 -13.49
C GLN A 285 -18.13 -11.29 -13.67
N SER A 286 -18.48 -10.22 -14.37
CA SER A 286 -19.88 -9.84 -14.63
C SER A 286 -20.57 -10.65 -15.75
N SER A 287 -19.80 -11.34 -16.60
CA SER A 287 -20.34 -12.09 -17.73
C SER A 287 -21.04 -13.37 -17.26
N LYS A 288 -22.28 -13.59 -17.72
CA LYS A 288 -23.15 -14.71 -17.30
C LYS A 288 -23.04 -15.98 -18.17
N GLY A 289 -22.03 -16.10 -19.04
CA GLY A 289 -21.86 -17.22 -19.97
C GLY A 289 -20.43 -17.74 -20.09
N ILE A 290 -20.21 -18.69 -21.02
CA ILE A 290 -18.87 -19.16 -21.39
C ILE A 290 -18.08 -17.98 -21.92
N ASN A 291 -17.06 -17.57 -21.18
CA ASN A 291 -16.20 -16.47 -21.56
C ASN A 291 -14.96 -17.03 -22.26
N LEU A 292 -14.96 -16.93 -23.59
CA LEU A 292 -13.89 -17.42 -24.46
C LEU A 292 -12.53 -16.80 -24.13
N ALA A 293 -12.50 -15.57 -23.59
CA ALA A 293 -11.28 -14.92 -23.15
C ALA A 293 -10.83 -15.35 -21.73
N ALA A 294 -11.77 -15.68 -20.84
CA ALA A 294 -11.46 -15.99 -19.44
C ALA A 294 -11.05 -17.45 -19.21
N ASN A 295 -11.58 -18.38 -20.01
CA ASN A 295 -11.32 -19.80 -19.81
C ASN A 295 -9.86 -20.19 -20.11
N PRO A 296 -9.23 -19.72 -21.21
CA PRO A 296 -7.81 -19.95 -21.43
C PRO A 296 -6.94 -19.39 -20.29
N LEU A 297 -7.26 -18.17 -19.82
CA LEU A 297 -6.58 -17.56 -18.67
C LEU A 297 -6.76 -18.41 -17.40
N ARG A 298 -7.96 -18.93 -17.11
CA ARG A 298 -8.16 -19.80 -15.94
C ARG A 298 -7.33 -21.07 -16.02
N GLU A 299 -7.30 -21.72 -17.18
CA GLU A 299 -6.50 -22.94 -17.39
C GLU A 299 -5.00 -22.66 -17.18
N ASN A 300 -4.47 -21.57 -17.75
CA ASN A 300 -3.08 -21.13 -17.50
C ASN A 300 -2.84 -20.86 -16.01
N GLY A 301 -3.77 -20.17 -15.36
CA GLY A 301 -3.71 -19.84 -13.95
C GLY A 301 -3.71 -21.05 -13.01
N CYS A 302 -4.38 -22.13 -13.39
CA CYS A 302 -4.37 -23.39 -12.65
C CYS A 302 -2.97 -24.05 -12.64
N ILE A 303 -2.19 -23.90 -13.71
CA ILE A 303 -0.80 -24.36 -13.80
C ILE A 303 0.03 -23.60 -12.75
N GLU A 304 0.02 -22.27 -12.84
CA GLU A 304 0.80 -21.38 -11.98
C GLU A 304 0.43 -21.51 -10.51
N LYS A 305 -0.87 -21.63 -10.22
CA LYS A 305 -1.37 -21.92 -8.88
C LYS A 305 -0.84 -23.25 -8.36
N THR A 306 -0.81 -24.29 -9.19
CA THR A 306 -0.29 -25.61 -8.79
C THR A 306 1.19 -25.52 -8.46
N ILE A 307 1.99 -24.87 -9.32
CA ILE A 307 3.43 -24.64 -9.10
C ILE A 307 3.65 -23.85 -7.81
N HIS A 308 2.89 -22.78 -7.60
CA HIS A 308 2.93 -21.97 -6.38
C HIS A 308 2.67 -22.81 -5.13
N ILE A 309 1.59 -23.61 -5.11
CA ILE A 309 1.22 -24.43 -3.94
C ILE A 309 2.32 -25.45 -3.62
N LEU A 310 2.82 -26.16 -4.63
CA LEU A 310 3.90 -27.14 -4.45
C LEU A 310 5.16 -26.49 -3.88
N LYS A 311 5.53 -25.30 -4.40
CA LYS A 311 6.66 -24.52 -3.87
C LYS A 311 6.41 -24.01 -2.44
N TYR A 312 5.20 -23.55 -2.14
CA TYR A 312 4.83 -23.05 -0.82
C TYR A 312 4.91 -24.11 0.27
N ILE A 313 4.56 -25.36 -0.05
CA ILE A 313 4.64 -26.49 0.90
C ILE A 313 6.09 -27.00 1.04
N SER A 314 6.87 -26.98 -0.04
CA SER A 314 8.22 -27.58 -0.05
C SER A 314 9.33 -26.63 0.41
N ASP A 315 9.14 -25.32 0.30
CA ASP A 315 10.16 -24.31 0.65
C ASP A 315 9.71 -23.43 1.82
N GLU A 316 10.22 -23.75 3.01
CA GLU A 316 9.95 -23.00 4.23
C GLU A 316 10.44 -21.54 4.14
N ARG A 317 11.54 -21.27 3.41
CA ARG A 317 12.06 -19.89 3.26
C ARG A 317 11.09 -19.06 2.43
N TYR A 318 10.53 -19.63 1.37
CA TYR A 318 9.51 -18.99 0.56
C TYR A 318 8.22 -18.73 1.35
N GLN A 319 7.77 -19.69 2.15
CA GLN A 319 6.63 -19.52 3.06
C GLN A 319 6.87 -18.38 4.08
N ARG A 320 8.03 -18.38 4.75
CA ARG A 320 8.41 -17.34 5.72
C ARG A 320 8.50 -15.96 5.06
N LYS A 321 9.02 -15.86 3.83
CA LYS A 321 9.07 -14.60 3.07
C LYS A 321 7.66 -14.01 2.88
N ILE A 322 6.70 -14.83 2.43
CA ILE A 322 5.30 -14.41 2.25
C ILE A 322 4.68 -13.98 3.58
N GLY A 323 4.86 -14.79 4.64
CA GLY A 323 4.32 -14.50 5.97
C GLY A 323 4.86 -13.19 6.55
N LYS A 324 6.18 -12.94 6.46
CA LYS A 324 6.80 -11.70 6.93
C LYS A 324 6.22 -10.46 6.22
N GLN A 325 5.97 -10.55 4.92
CA GLN A 325 5.43 -9.42 4.17
C GLN A 325 3.99 -9.10 4.57
N LEU A 326 3.14 -10.11 4.75
CA LEU A 326 1.74 -9.89 5.16
C LEU A 326 1.65 -9.32 6.59
N ASN A 327 2.54 -9.73 7.50
CA ASN A 327 2.59 -9.19 8.85
C ASN A 327 2.96 -7.70 8.91
N LYS A 328 3.69 -7.17 7.91
CA LYS A 328 3.99 -5.72 7.83
C LYS A 328 2.72 -4.88 7.63
N GLY A 329 1.70 -5.45 6.99
CA GLY A 329 0.40 -4.80 6.79
C GLY A 329 -0.27 -4.39 8.11
N GLU A 330 -0.10 -5.16 9.18
CA GLU A 330 -0.67 -4.88 10.51
C GLU A 330 -0.07 -3.62 11.13
N ALA A 331 1.26 -3.45 11.07
CA ALA A 331 1.93 -2.27 11.61
C ALA A 331 1.53 -0.99 10.86
N LEU A 332 1.39 -1.06 9.53
CA LEU A 332 0.87 0.04 8.72
C LEU A 332 -0.60 0.32 9.01
N HIS A 333 -1.40 -0.71 9.29
CA HIS A 333 -2.79 -0.53 9.74
C HIS A 333 -2.85 0.23 11.06
N SER A 334 -2.00 -0.11 12.04
CA SER A 334 -1.90 0.61 13.30
C SER A 334 -1.48 2.07 13.08
N LEU A 335 -0.49 2.33 12.22
CA LEU A 335 -0.09 3.69 11.89
C LEU A 335 -1.21 4.47 11.18
N ARG A 336 -1.95 3.83 10.26
CA ARG A 336 -3.09 4.44 9.59
C ARG A 336 -4.17 4.83 10.60
N GLN A 337 -4.54 3.94 11.50
CA GLN A 337 -5.51 4.24 12.56
C GLN A 337 -5.00 5.35 13.50
N PHE A 338 -3.69 5.40 13.72
CA PHE A 338 -3.09 6.47 14.52
C PHE A 338 -3.27 7.84 13.85
N ILE A 339 -3.06 7.95 12.54
CA ILE A 339 -3.19 9.19 11.77
C ILE A 339 -4.66 9.53 11.50
N PHE A 340 -5.47 8.56 11.07
CA PHE A 340 -6.88 8.73 10.74
C PHE A 340 -7.77 8.50 11.97
N PHE A 341 -7.78 9.45 12.92
CA PHE A 341 -8.38 9.23 14.24
C PHE A 341 -9.68 10.01 14.52
N LEU A 342 -9.93 11.15 13.85
CA LEU A 342 -11.14 11.94 14.13
C LEU A 342 -12.39 11.36 13.49
N ASN A 343 -13.54 11.89 13.93
CA ASN A 343 -14.86 11.55 13.42
C ASN A 343 -15.15 10.04 13.52
N GLU A 344 -14.71 9.42 14.62
CA GLU A 344 -14.82 7.97 14.88
C GLU A 344 -14.17 7.11 13.79
N SER A 345 -13.19 7.65 13.06
CA SER A 345 -12.60 6.99 11.89
C SER A 345 -13.65 6.60 10.83
N LYS A 346 -14.77 7.32 10.76
CA LYS A 346 -15.80 7.15 9.74
C LYS A 346 -15.53 8.06 8.56
N ILE A 347 -15.64 7.52 7.35
CA ILE A 347 -15.66 8.33 6.13
C ILE A 347 -16.99 9.11 6.12
N ARG A 348 -16.88 10.44 5.98
CA ARG A 348 -18.03 11.37 5.93
C ARG A 348 -18.19 12.06 4.58
N ILE A 349 -17.32 11.75 3.63
CA ILE A 349 -17.32 12.28 2.27
C ILE A 349 -18.19 11.36 1.40
N ALA A 350 -19.12 11.92 0.63
CA ALA A 350 -20.03 11.14 -0.21
C ALA A 350 -19.45 10.86 -1.60
N GLU A 351 -18.77 11.84 -2.19
CA GLU A 351 -18.28 11.77 -3.57
C GLU A 351 -17.07 10.83 -3.67
N PRO A 352 -17.06 9.85 -4.60
CA PRO A 352 -15.95 8.89 -4.72
C PRO A 352 -14.60 9.54 -5.03
N GLU A 353 -14.57 10.63 -5.80
CA GLU A 353 -13.33 11.36 -6.13
C GLU A 353 -12.72 12.00 -4.87
N ASP A 354 -13.54 12.65 -4.05
CA ASP A 354 -13.09 13.22 -2.78
C ASP A 354 -12.72 12.15 -1.74
N GLN A 355 -13.36 10.98 -1.79
CA GLN A 355 -12.95 9.82 -0.96
C GLN A 355 -11.58 9.30 -1.38
N GLN A 356 -11.32 9.22 -2.69
CA GLN A 356 -10.00 8.87 -3.21
C GLN A 356 -8.97 9.92 -2.82
N LEU A 357 -9.30 11.21 -2.94
CA LEU A 357 -8.44 12.31 -2.50
C LEU A 357 -8.07 12.20 -1.01
N GLN A 358 -9.03 11.85 -0.16
CA GLN A 358 -8.80 11.60 1.26
C GLN A 358 -7.82 10.44 1.49
N ALA A 359 -7.99 9.34 0.75
CA ALA A 359 -7.12 8.17 0.82
C ALA A 359 -5.69 8.51 0.34
N ASP A 360 -5.56 9.26 -0.76
CA ASP A 360 -4.29 9.73 -1.31
C ASP A 360 -3.54 10.63 -0.31
N CYS A 361 -4.24 11.58 0.32
CA CYS A 361 -3.66 12.44 1.36
C CYS A 361 -3.18 11.61 2.56
N LEU A 362 -3.99 10.66 3.03
CA LEU A 362 -3.62 9.75 4.11
C LEU A 362 -2.38 8.91 3.75
N ASN A 363 -2.33 8.39 2.52
CA ASN A 363 -1.20 7.61 2.02
C ASN A 363 0.09 8.45 1.97
N LEU A 364 0.00 9.70 1.53
CA LEU A 364 1.13 10.63 1.53
C LEU A 364 1.67 10.86 2.94
N VAL A 365 0.79 11.12 3.92
CA VAL A 365 1.20 11.34 5.31
C VAL A 365 1.81 10.08 5.92
N ILE A 366 1.26 8.90 5.65
CA ILE A 366 1.83 7.62 6.10
C ILE A 366 3.25 7.44 5.54
N ASN A 367 3.44 7.66 4.24
CA ASN A 367 4.75 7.53 3.61
C ASN A 367 5.75 8.58 4.13
N ALA A 368 5.30 9.79 4.41
CA ALA A 368 6.14 10.81 5.04
C ALA A 368 6.58 10.39 6.46
N VAL A 369 5.68 9.83 7.27
CA VAL A 369 6.02 9.29 8.60
C VAL A 369 7.00 8.12 8.47
N VAL A 370 6.77 7.20 7.53
CA VAL A 370 7.67 6.07 7.25
C VAL A 370 9.06 6.56 6.88
N LEU A 371 9.17 7.54 5.99
CA LEU A 371 10.47 8.11 5.62
C LEU A 371 11.14 8.83 6.79
N TRP A 372 10.41 9.66 7.52
CA TRP A 372 10.94 10.36 8.70
C TRP A 372 11.47 9.37 9.74
N ASN A 373 10.68 8.35 10.06
CA ASN A 373 11.11 7.27 10.96
C ASN A 373 12.37 6.59 10.45
N THR A 374 12.45 6.30 9.15
CA THR A 374 13.61 5.64 8.54
C THR A 374 14.89 6.46 8.71
N VAL A 375 14.83 7.77 8.45
CA VAL A 375 15.98 8.68 8.61
C VAL A 375 16.42 8.75 10.08
N TYR A 376 15.50 8.96 11.01
CA TYR A 376 15.84 9.12 12.42
C TYR A 376 16.22 7.80 13.10
N MET A 377 15.61 6.68 12.72
CA MET A 377 16.02 5.36 13.20
C MET A 377 17.45 5.05 12.76
N TRP A 378 17.85 5.44 11.55
CA TRP A 378 19.21 5.26 11.09
C TRP A 378 20.24 6.07 11.89
N LEU A 379 19.90 7.31 12.25
CA LEU A 379 20.71 8.10 13.18
C LEU A 379 20.82 7.42 14.56
N ALA A 380 19.69 6.96 15.10
CA ALA A 380 19.66 6.28 16.39
C ALA A 380 20.49 4.99 16.38
N ILE A 381 20.43 4.20 15.31
CA ILE A 381 21.27 3.00 15.14
C ILE A 381 22.76 3.37 15.12
N LYS A 382 23.15 4.42 14.40
CA LYS A 382 24.53 4.90 14.37
C LYS A 382 25.01 5.35 15.75
N GLN A 383 24.17 6.10 16.47
CA GLN A 383 24.46 6.54 17.83
C GLN A 383 24.68 5.35 18.77
N LEU A 384 23.75 4.37 18.77
CA LEU A 384 23.88 3.17 19.59
C LEU A 384 25.16 2.37 19.28
N LYS A 385 25.53 2.25 17.99
CA LYS A 385 26.80 1.61 17.59
C LYS A 385 28.00 2.38 18.12
N ASN A 386 27.98 3.71 18.07
CA ASN A 386 29.05 4.56 18.60
C ASN A 386 29.15 4.48 20.14
N ASP A 387 28.01 4.31 20.82
CA ASP A 387 27.93 4.12 22.27
C ASP A 387 28.33 2.70 22.73
N GLY A 388 28.79 1.86 21.79
CA GLY A 388 29.31 0.51 22.08
C GLY A 388 28.25 -0.59 22.15
N HIS A 389 26.99 -0.31 21.81
CA HIS A 389 25.96 -1.34 21.74
C HIS A 389 26.21 -2.28 20.55
N ASN A 390 26.13 -3.60 20.81
CA ASN A 390 26.20 -4.60 19.75
C ASN A 390 24.87 -4.66 18.97
N VAL A 391 24.81 -3.99 17.82
CA VAL A 391 23.65 -3.97 16.93
C VAL A 391 23.94 -4.79 15.68
N THR A 392 23.26 -5.92 15.53
CA THR A 392 23.43 -6.83 14.39
C THR A 392 22.51 -6.46 13.22
N ASP A 393 22.83 -6.96 12.02
CA ASP A 393 21.99 -6.74 10.84
C ASP A 393 20.60 -7.40 10.98
N ASP A 394 20.51 -8.52 11.70
CA ASP A 394 19.23 -9.18 12.02
C ASP A 394 18.34 -8.29 12.92
N ASP A 395 18.95 -7.55 13.86
CA ASP A 395 18.22 -6.60 14.71
C ASP A 395 17.64 -5.47 13.88
N ILE A 396 18.43 -4.94 12.94
CA ILE A 396 18.01 -3.87 12.02
C ILE A 396 16.89 -4.36 11.10
N ALA A 397 17.02 -5.56 10.54
CA ALA A 397 16.01 -6.17 9.67
C ALA A 397 14.68 -6.45 10.39
N GLY A 398 14.71 -6.61 11.72
CA GLY A 398 13.50 -6.76 12.55
C GLY A 398 12.78 -5.44 12.86
N LEU A 399 13.42 -4.29 12.67
CA LEU A 399 12.79 -2.99 12.84
C LEU A 399 11.75 -2.75 11.74
N PHE A 400 10.79 -1.88 12.00
CA PHE A 400 9.86 -1.44 10.96
C PHE A 400 9.51 0.04 11.16
N PRO A 401 9.51 0.87 10.10
CA PRO A 401 9.43 2.33 10.23
C PRO A 401 7.99 2.86 10.46
N CYS A 402 7.15 2.13 11.19
CA CYS A 402 5.74 2.49 11.45
C CYS A 402 5.47 2.96 12.89
N ARG A 403 6.51 3.28 13.65
CA ARG A 403 6.41 3.79 15.03
C ARG A 403 5.68 5.13 15.07
N SER A 404 4.89 5.36 16.11
CA SER A 404 4.06 6.58 16.24
C SER A 404 4.05 7.19 17.65
N GLU A 405 4.69 6.54 18.62
CA GLU A 405 4.69 6.92 20.04
C GLU A 405 5.36 8.28 20.31
N HIS A 406 6.27 8.68 19.43
CA HIS A 406 7.00 9.95 19.48
C HIS A 406 6.30 11.07 18.71
N ILE A 407 5.20 10.76 18.00
CA ILE A 407 4.48 11.70 17.14
C ILE A 407 3.31 12.31 17.93
N ASN A 408 3.26 13.63 17.97
CA ASN A 408 2.11 14.36 18.47
C ASN A 408 1.12 14.62 17.33
N ARG A 409 0.13 13.73 17.20
CA ARG A 409 -0.94 13.85 16.17
C ARG A 409 -1.99 14.93 16.46
N LEU A 410 -2.12 15.36 17.72
CA LEU A 410 -3.08 16.37 18.16
C LEU A 410 -2.52 17.80 18.13
N GLY A 411 -1.26 17.96 17.72
CA GLY A 411 -0.41 19.10 18.05
C GLY A 411 -0.90 20.49 17.68
N LYS A 412 -0.05 21.49 17.92
CA LYS A 412 -0.29 22.87 17.48
C LYS A 412 -0.06 22.90 15.96
N PHE A 413 -1.10 23.06 15.15
CA PHE A 413 -0.97 23.15 13.69
C PHE A 413 -0.40 24.53 13.26
N LEU A 414 0.80 24.85 13.73
CA LEU A 414 1.53 26.07 13.44
C LEU A 414 2.46 25.84 12.25
N PHE A 415 1.94 26.08 11.05
CA PHE A 415 2.72 26.00 9.82
C PHE A 415 3.63 27.23 9.70
N HIS A 416 4.89 27.08 10.10
CA HIS A 416 5.87 28.16 9.96
C HIS A 416 6.39 28.24 8.51
N SER A 417 6.59 29.45 7.99
CA SER A 417 7.06 29.65 6.62
C SER A 417 8.40 28.95 6.33
N ARG A 418 8.53 28.39 5.12
CA ARG A 418 9.67 27.60 4.62
C ARG A 418 11.04 28.29 4.78
N LYS A 419 11.06 29.63 4.87
CA LYS A 419 12.29 30.44 5.11
C LYS A 419 13.02 30.05 6.40
N ARG A 420 12.33 29.46 7.39
CA ARG A 420 12.95 29.00 8.65
C ARG A 420 13.47 27.56 8.60
N LEU A 421 13.20 26.79 7.55
CA LEU A 421 13.41 25.34 7.45
C LEU A 421 14.42 24.91 6.37
N LYS A 422 15.07 25.85 5.67
CA LYS A 422 16.19 25.51 4.78
C LYS A 422 17.29 24.84 5.60
N LEU A 423 17.62 23.59 5.26
CA LEU A 423 18.74 22.80 5.79
C LEU A 423 18.88 22.89 7.32
N ARG A 424 17.78 22.68 8.06
CA ARG A 424 17.95 22.45 9.50
C ARG A 424 18.71 21.14 9.68
N PRO A 425 19.72 21.09 10.57
CA PRO A 425 20.27 19.82 10.98
C PRO A 425 19.14 18.95 11.55
N LEU A 426 19.28 17.63 11.41
CA LEU A 426 18.34 16.67 12.00
C LEU A 426 18.16 17.02 13.49
N ARG A 427 16.93 16.91 13.99
CA ARG A 427 16.62 17.16 15.41
C ARG A 427 17.55 16.31 16.28
N PRO A 428 18.01 16.85 17.42
CA PRO A 428 18.80 16.05 18.34
C PRO A 428 17.97 14.84 18.79
N LEU A 429 18.63 13.68 18.88
CA LEU A 429 18.09 12.52 19.56
C LEU A 429 17.86 12.89 21.04
N LYS A 430 16.90 12.22 21.69
CA LYS A 430 16.60 12.47 23.11
C LYS A 430 17.65 11.91 24.05
#